data_AF-A0A9X0MKL8-F1
#
_entry.id   AF-A0A9X0MKL8-F1
#
_cell.length_a   1.000
_cell.length_b   1.000
_cell.length_c   1.000
_cell.angle_alpha   90.00
_cell.angle_beta   90.00
_cell.angle_gamma   90.00
#
_symmetry.space_group_name_H-M   'P 1'
#
loop_
_entity.id
_entity.type
_entity.pdbx_description
1 polymer ?
#
loop_
_entity_poly.entity_id
_entity_poly.type
_entity_poly.pdbx_seq_one_letter_code
_entity_poly.pdbx_strand_id
1 'polypeptide(L)' 'MGYSVLEMVEAFEKVSGKKVPYKITERRPGDVAVCFADASKAKRELGWEAKRGLEEMCADSWRWQSNNKSGYMDSEV' A
#
# COMPACT_ATOMS: atom_id res chain seq x y z
N MET A 1 -3.39 -13.20 0.68
CA MET A 1 -3.98 -12.40 1.77
C MET A 1 -4.48 -11.11 1.17
N GLY A 2 -5.67 -10.65 1.58
CA GLY A 2 -6.21 -9.35 1.18
C GLY A 2 -6.25 -8.42 2.39
N TYR A 3 -6.19 -7.12 2.15
CA TYR A 3 -6.31 -6.08 3.19
C TYR A 3 -7.43 -5.13 2.79
N SER A 4 -8.18 -4.67 3.78
CA SER A 4 -9.16 -3.61 3.62
C SER A 4 -8.49 -2.23 3.54
N VAL A 5 -9.27 -1.23 3.12
CA VAL A 5 -8.82 0.17 3.12
C VAL A 5 -8.44 0.63 4.53
N LEU A 6 -9.21 0.24 5.54
CA LEU A 6 -8.97 0.69 6.92
C LEU A 6 -7.73 0.02 7.54
N GLU A 7 -7.47 -1.26 7.24
CA GLU A 7 -6.23 -1.92 7.66
C GLU A 7 -5.00 -1.27 7.02
N MET A 8 -5.10 -0.83 5.77
CA MET A 8 -4.03 -0.07 5.11
C MET A 8 -3.81 1.30 5.76
N VAL A 9 -4.87 2.02 6.13
CA VAL A 9 -4.78 3.28 6.86
C VAL A 9 -4.10 3.06 8.21
N GLU A 10 -4.52 2.07 8.99
CA GLU A 10 -3.93 1.74 10.28
C GLU A 10 -2.44 1.37 10.18
N ALA A 11 -2.07 0.52 9.22
CA ALA A 11 -0.68 0.19 8.97
C ALA A 11 0.15 1.42 8.61
N PHE A 12 -0.41 2.33 7.79
CA PHE A 12 0.26 3.57 7.44
C PHE A 12 0.43 4.52 8.63
N GLU A 13 -0.59 4.66 9.49
CA GLU A 13 -0.50 5.44 10.73
C GLU A 13 0.59 4.90 11.66
N LYS A 14 0.65 3.56 11.82
CA LYS A 14 1.64 2.88 12.64
C LYS A 14 3.06 3.18 12.18
N VAL A 15 3.36 3.04 10.89
CA VAL A 15 4.73 3.22 10.37
C VAL A 15 5.13 4.68 10.23
N SER A 16 4.18 5.58 9.99
CA SER A 16 4.47 7.02 9.85
C SER A 16 4.51 7.75 11.18
N GLY A 17 3.93 7.17 12.25
CA GLY A 17 3.73 7.84 13.54
C GLY A 17 2.76 9.02 13.46
N LYS A 18 1.96 9.13 12.39
CA LYS A 18 1.04 10.22 12.12
C LYS A 18 -0.37 9.71 11.94
N LYS A 19 -1.35 10.50 12.38
CA LYS A 19 -2.75 10.24 12.06
C LYS A 19 -3.06 10.58 10.61
N VAL A 20 -3.79 9.71 9.94
CA VAL A 20 -4.22 9.87 8.56
C VAL A 20 -5.71 10.20 8.59
N PRO A 21 -6.08 11.49 8.44
CA PRO A 21 -7.49 11.89 8.45
C PRO A 21 -8.20 11.33 7.20
N TYR A 22 -9.35 10.70 7.42
CA TYR A 22 -10.21 10.21 6.34
C TYR A 22 -11.69 10.45 6.67
N LYS A 23 -12.54 10.35 5.65
CA LYS A 23 -14.00 10.36 5.77
C LYS A 23 -14.55 9.23 4.93
N ILE A 24 -15.56 8.53 5.45
CA ILE A 24 -16.30 7.54 4.65
C ILE A 24 -17.17 8.28 3.64
N THR A 25 -17.08 7.88 2.37
CA THR A 25 -17.84 8.45 1.27
C THR A 25 -18.60 7.35 0.53
N GLU A 26 -19.42 7.75 -0.43
CA GLU A 26 -20.09 6.82 -1.34
C GLU A 26 -19.09 5.92 -2.08
N ARG A 27 -19.56 4.73 -2.47
CA ARG A 27 -18.76 3.81 -3.29
C ARG A 27 -18.46 4.45 -4.63
N ARG A 28 -17.20 4.39 -5.05
CA ARG A 28 -16.80 4.81 -6.40
C ARG A 28 -17.35 3.80 -7.41
N PRO A 29 -18.09 4.25 -8.45
CA PRO A 29 -18.62 3.35 -9.48
C PRO A 29 -17.52 2.50 -10.11
N GLY A 30 -17.76 1.19 -10.24
CA GLY A 30 -16.81 0.23 -10.81
C GLY A 30 -15.94 -0.51 -9.80
N ASP A 31 -15.83 -0.04 -8.54
CA ASP A 31 -15.08 -0.78 -7.52
C ASP A 31 -15.84 -2.05 -7.08
N VAL A 32 -15.15 -3.19 -7.12
CA VAL A 32 -15.64 -4.47 -6.57
C VAL A 32 -15.41 -4.55 -5.05
N ALA A 33 -16.17 -5.40 -4.35
CA ALA A 33 -16.08 -5.48 -2.90
C ALA A 33 -14.73 -6.05 -2.39
N VAL A 34 -14.26 -7.14 -3.00
CA VAL A 34 -13.03 -7.85 -2.59
C VAL A 34 -12.37 -8.50 -3.81
N CYS A 35 -11.05 -8.39 -3.93
CA CYS A 35 -10.26 -9.10 -4.93
C CYS A 35 -8.86 -9.40 -4.36
N PHE A 36 -8.43 -10.66 -4.40
CA PHE A 36 -7.09 -11.09 -4.02
C PHE A 36 -6.69 -12.33 -4.84
N ALA A 37 -5.40 -12.64 -4.89
CA ALA A 37 -4.87 -13.71 -5.73
C ALA A 37 -4.54 -14.98 -4.93
N ASP A 38 -4.77 -16.14 -5.54
CA ASP A 38 -4.00 -17.36 -5.27
C ASP A 38 -2.75 -17.35 -6.15
N ALA A 39 -1.58 -17.13 -5.53
CA ALA A 39 -0.29 -17.09 -6.22
C ALA A 39 0.42 -18.46 -6.28
N SER A 40 -0.26 -19.55 -5.93
CA SER A 40 0.34 -20.89 -5.85
C SER A 40 0.95 -21.34 -7.19
N LYS A 41 0.36 -20.95 -8.32
CA LYS A 41 0.90 -21.24 -9.67
C LYS A 41 2.26 -20.60 -9.89
N ALA A 42 2.40 -19.30 -9.59
CA ALA A 42 3.68 -18.58 -9.74
C ALA A 42 4.77 -19.18 -8.85
N LYS A 43 4.42 -19.59 -7.63
CA LYS A 43 5.34 -20.29 -6.73
C LYS A 43 5.83 -21.63 -7.30
N ARG A 44 4.92 -22.44 -7.85
CA ARG A 44 5.26 -23.74 -8.44
C ARG A 44 6.08 -23.63 -9.72
N GLU A 45 5.68 -22.75 -10.63
CA GLU A 45 6.25 -22.70 -11.98
C GLU A 45 7.48 -21.79 -12.09
N LEU A 46 7.52 -20.71 -11.30
CA LEU A 46 8.58 -19.70 -11.38
C LEU A 46 9.50 -19.71 -10.15
N GLY A 47 9.17 -20.49 -9.11
CA GLY A 47 9.86 -20.42 -7.82
C GLY A 47 9.71 -19.05 -7.13
N TRP A 48 8.75 -18.22 -7.58
CA TRP A 48 8.58 -16.85 -7.13
C TRP A 48 7.50 -16.72 -6.06
N GLU A 49 7.75 -15.88 -5.05
CA GLU A 49 6.78 -15.56 -3.99
C GLU A 49 7.00 -14.12 -3.50
N ALA A 50 5.90 -13.40 -3.23
CA ALA A 50 5.97 -12.08 -2.59
C ALA A 50 6.38 -12.23 -1.12
N LYS A 51 7.45 -11.54 -0.72
CA LYS A 51 8.07 -11.68 0.62
C LYS A 51 7.82 -10.50 1.57
N ARG A 52 7.29 -9.39 1.06
CA ARG A 52 7.06 -8.17 1.86
C ARG A 52 5.59 -8.08 2.27
N GLY A 53 5.35 -7.74 3.53
CA GLY A 53 4.02 -7.52 4.07
C GLY A 53 3.56 -6.06 3.93
N LEU A 54 2.36 -5.80 4.46
CA LEU A 54 1.73 -4.49 4.42
C LEU A 54 2.56 -3.42 5.16
N GLU A 55 3.12 -3.74 6.32
CA GLU A 55 3.90 -2.78 7.10
C GLU A 55 5.18 -2.36 6.36
N GLU A 56 5.92 -3.29 5.75
CA GLU A 56 7.09 -2.95 4.96
C GLU A 56 6.73 -2.12 3.72
N MET A 57 5.62 -2.45 3.05
CA MET A 57 5.12 -1.65 1.92
C MET A 57 4.80 -0.21 2.35
N CYS A 58 4.08 -0.03 3.46
CA CYS A 58 3.74 1.30 3.99
C CYS A 58 5.00 2.05 4.46
N ALA A 59 5.94 1.38 5.13
CA ALA A 59 7.17 1.99 5.63
C ALA A 59 8.08 2.47 4.48
N ASP A 60 8.25 1.65 3.44
CA ASP A 60 9.01 2.02 2.25
C ASP A 60 8.37 3.22 1.53
N SER A 61 7.03 3.20 1.42
CA SER A 61 6.25 4.30 0.81
C SER A 61 6.38 5.60 1.60
N TRP A 62 6.27 5.53 2.93
CA TRP A 62 6.43 6.69 3.80
C TRP A 62 7.86 7.25 3.75
N ARG A 63 8.88 6.38 3.79
CA ARG A 63 10.29 6.79 3.68
C ARG A 63 10.56 7.53 2.37
N TRP A 64 10.01 7.04 1.26
CA TRP A 64 10.10 7.74 -0.02
C TRP A 64 9.42 9.12 0.04
N GLN A 65 8.14 9.16 0.44
CA GLN A 65 7.36 10.39 0.42
C GLN A 65 7.87 11.44 1.42
N SER A 66 8.41 11.02 2.57
CA SER A 66 8.99 11.92 3.57
C SER A 66 10.25 12.61 3.06
N ASN A 67 11.03 11.90 2.24
CA ASN A 67 12.29 12.37 1.68
C ASN A 67 12.11 13.11 0.35
N ASN A 68 11.00 12.87 -0.37
CA ASN A 68 10.72 13.43 -1.69
C ASN A 68 9.32 14.06 -1.70
N LYS A 69 9.16 15.18 -1.01
CA LYS A 69 7.85 15.81 -0.79
C LYS A 69 7.16 16.20 -2.11
N SER A 70 7.94 16.67 -3.09
CA SER A 70 7.48 17.05 -4.43
C SER A 70 7.65 15.93 -5.46
N GLY A 71 7.93 14.69 -5.03
CA GLY A 71 8.34 13.61 -5.92
C GLY A 71 9.68 13.92 -6.58
N TYR A 72 9.81 13.65 -7.88
CA TYR A 72 11.05 13.88 -8.64
C TYR A 72 11.22 15.32 -9.14
N MET A 73 10.28 16.24 -8.84
CA MET A 73 10.34 17.62 -9.34
C MET A 73 11.44 18.48 -8.69
N ASP A 74 12.13 17.99 -7.65
CA ASP A 74 13.20 18.72 -6.95
C ASP A 74 14.59 18.55 -7.59
N SER A 75 14.73 17.96 -8.80
CA SER A 75 16.04 17.75 -9.46
C SER A 75 16.29 18.51 -10.76
N GLU A 76 15.52 19.54 -11.08
CA GLU A 76 15.84 20.47 -12.18
C GLU A 76 15.46 21.91 -11.81
N VAL A 77 16.36 22.63 -11.12
CA VAL A 77 16.92 23.98 -11.44
C VAL A 77 18.16 24.19 -10.58
#